data_AF-A0A0D0C8B4-F1
#
_entry.id   AF-A0A0D0C8B4-F1
#
_cell.length_a   1.000
_cell.length_b   1.000
_cell.length_c   1.000
_cell.angle_alpha   90.00
_cell.angle_beta   90.00
_cell.angle_gamma   90.00
#
_symmetry.space_group_name_H-M   'P 1'
#
loop_
_entity.id
_entity.type
_entity.pdbx_description
1 polymer ?
#
loop_
_entity_poly.entity_id
_entity_poly.type
_entity_poly.pdbx_seq_one_letter_code
_entity_poly.pdbx_strand_id
1 'polypeptide(L)'
;MPSEPVQKVHKPQAGHKPYNRAPKPPISSQPPPKTSAIISQKHTRQNLTLGDWLAIVAYHDNHQPITKEDVIKHFTGKKDGALVFAQSSLSRHLSTKGHEEDRQQLNYNPTALPTLEDLLNPSAEQEIGDSPFCYPHGDADIIKEVKQRLNGAENGLGPDDGSESSDEEGDDKSDAGAEPTLTPSQGMDLCQQLEALCLQYADIDGLEASRLQHHL
;
A
#
# COMPACT_ATOMS: atom_id res chain seq x y z
N MET A 1 -20.41 -37.24 58.20
CA MET A 1 -19.12 -36.51 58.26
C MET A 1 -18.71 -36.22 56.83
N PRO A 2 -18.84 -34.98 56.37
CA PRO A 2 -17.63 -34.23 56.01
C PRO A 2 -17.66 -32.77 56.47
N SER A 3 -16.45 -32.23 56.54
CA SER A 3 -15.99 -31.11 57.35
C SER A 3 -16.10 -29.76 56.63
N GLU A 4 -16.42 -28.70 57.38
CA GLU A 4 -16.38 -27.31 56.91
C GLU A 4 -14.95 -26.86 56.58
N PRO A 5 -14.76 -26.01 55.54
CA PRO A 5 -13.44 -25.50 55.19
C PRO A 5 -13.03 -24.32 56.09
N VAL A 6 -11.86 -24.48 56.70
CA VAL A 6 -11.18 -23.48 57.53
C VAL A 6 -10.70 -22.30 56.68
N GLN A 7 -11.14 -21.09 57.00
CA GLN A 7 -10.68 -19.85 56.40
C GLN A 7 -9.23 -19.55 56.84
N LYS A 8 -8.34 -19.32 55.87
CA LYS A 8 -6.92 -18.98 56.12
C LYS A 8 -6.78 -17.48 56.34
N VAL A 9 -6.48 -17.09 57.57
CA VAL A 9 -6.15 -15.71 57.95
C VAL A 9 -4.72 -15.38 57.49
N HIS A 10 -4.56 -14.36 56.65
CA HIS A 10 -3.24 -13.90 56.20
C HIS A 10 -2.54 -13.08 57.29
N LYS A 11 -1.25 -13.39 57.53
CA LYS A 11 -0.36 -12.65 58.42
C LYS A 11 -0.12 -11.23 57.88
N PRO A 12 -0.11 -10.19 58.74
CA PRO A 12 0.29 -8.85 58.33
C PRO A 12 1.79 -8.84 57.97
N GLN A 13 2.12 -8.36 56.77
CA GLN A 13 3.51 -8.15 56.37
C GLN A 13 4.08 -6.92 57.10
N ALA A 14 5.22 -7.12 57.77
CA ALA A 14 5.96 -6.05 58.42
C ALA A 14 6.46 -5.05 57.37
N GLY A 15 6.20 -3.76 57.59
CA GLY A 15 6.59 -2.69 56.69
C GLY A 15 8.10 -2.66 56.43
N HIS A 16 8.48 -2.58 55.16
CA HIS A 16 9.86 -2.38 54.75
C HIS A 16 10.40 -1.05 55.31
N LYS A 17 11.58 -1.09 55.94
CA LYS A 17 12.30 0.13 56.33
C LYS A 17 12.69 0.91 55.06
N PRO A 18 12.59 2.25 55.06
CA PRO A 18 13.00 3.06 53.93
C PRO A 18 14.50 2.87 53.66
N TYR A 19 14.85 2.54 52.42
CA TYR A 19 16.23 2.38 52.01
C TYR A 19 16.97 3.73 52.09
N ASN A 20 18.01 3.80 52.91
CA ASN A 20 19.01 4.87 52.83
C ASN A 20 19.80 4.70 51.53
N ARG A 21 19.40 5.40 50.46
CA ARG A 21 20.19 5.49 49.23
C ARG A 21 21.34 6.46 49.46
N ALA A 22 22.57 5.96 49.44
CA ALA A 22 23.74 6.83 49.32
C ALA A 22 23.63 7.68 48.04
N PRO A 23 24.08 8.95 48.05
CA PRO A 23 24.08 9.78 46.85
C PRO A 23 24.92 9.12 45.75
N LYS A 24 24.31 8.97 44.57
CA LYS A 24 24.93 8.36 43.40
C LYS A 24 26.13 9.21 42.97
N PRO A 25 27.31 8.63 42.67
CA PRO A 25 28.41 9.40 42.11
C PRO A 25 27.98 10.09 40.81
N PRO A 26 28.55 11.26 40.48
CA PRO A 26 28.19 12.01 39.29
C PRO A 26 28.36 11.11 38.07
N ILE A 27 27.28 11.02 37.29
CA ILE A 27 27.23 10.27 36.04
C ILE A 27 28.29 10.87 35.13
N SER A 28 29.42 10.17 34.99
CA SER A 28 30.38 10.40 33.93
C SER A 28 29.62 10.42 32.60
N SER A 29 29.73 11.53 31.89
CA SER A 29 29.19 11.87 30.56
C SER A 29 28.99 10.68 29.60
N GLN A 30 27.93 9.89 29.82
CA GLN A 30 27.41 8.98 28.82
C GLN A 30 26.60 9.83 27.84
N PRO A 31 26.86 9.76 26.53
CA PRO A 31 26.05 10.48 25.55
C PRO A 31 24.58 10.01 25.67
N PRO A 32 23.61 10.90 25.40
CA PRO A 32 22.20 10.54 25.46
C PRO A 32 21.90 9.32 24.58
N PRO A 33 20.88 8.51 24.92
CA PRO A 33 20.48 7.37 24.10
C PRO A 33 20.21 7.83 22.67
N LYS A 34 20.82 7.15 21.70
CA LYS A 34 20.58 7.35 20.27
C LYS A 34 19.13 7.00 19.98
N THR A 35 18.26 8.00 20.00
CA THR A 35 16.90 7.88 19.49
C THR A 35 16.98 7.90 17.96
N SER A 36 16.42 6.87 17.32
CA SER A 36 16.29 6.78 15.86
C SER A 36 15.21 7.71 15.30
N ALA A 37 14.59 8.58 16.11
CA ALA A 37 13.62 9.54 15.63
C ALA A 37 14.31 10.54 14.69
N ILE A 38 14.06 10.36 13.39
CA ILE A 38 14.49 11.28 12.34
C ILE A 38 13.78 12.60 12.62
N ILE A 39 14.54 13.61 13.03
CA ILE A 39 14.05 14.99 13.09
C ILE A 39 13.68 15.35 11.65
N SER A 40 12.38 15.49 11.36
CA SER A 40 11.89 15.88 10.05
C SER A 40 12.60 17.17 9.64
N GLN A 41 13.49 17.07 8.65
CA GLN A 41 14.15 18.23 8.11
C GLN A 41 13.07 19.19 7.59
N LYS A 42 13.20 20.47 7.93
CA LYS A 42 12.29 21.54 7.51
C LYS A 42 12.35 21.68 5.99
N HIS A 43 11.62 20.82 5.29
CA HIS A 43 11.71 20.69 3.85
C HIS A 43 10.75 21.69 3.20
N THR A 44 11.31 22.63 2.45
CA THR A 44 10.55 23.46 1.51
C THR A 44 10.06 22.55 0.39
N ARG A 45 8.76 22.26 0.31
CA ARG A 45 8.22 21.36 -0.72
C ARG A 45 8.15 22.13 -2.04
N GLN A 46 8.94 21.71 -3.02
CA GLN A 46 8.92 22.27 -4.38
C GLN A 46 7.77 21.68 -5.21
N ASN A 47 7.37 20.44 -4.91
CA ASN A 47 6.24 19.78 -5.54
C ASN A 47 5.03 19.89 -4.61
N LEU A 48 4.11 20.80 -4.93
CA LEU A 48 2.84 20.90 -4.22
C LEU A 48 1.96 19.71 -4.56
N THR A 49 1.38 19.10 -3.53
CA THR A 49 0.36 18.07 -3.70
C THR A 49 -0.98 18.71 -4.04
N LEU A 50 -1.93 17.93 -4.57
CA LEU A 50 -3.31 18.39 -4.77
C LEU A 50 -3.92 18.89 -3.44
N GLY A 51 -3.63 18.21 -2.33
CA GLY A 51 -4.06 18.64 -0.99
C GLY A 51 -3.51 20.01 -0.59
N ASP A 52 -2.25 20.30 -0.95
CA ASP A 52 -1.65 21.62 -0.70
C ASP A 52 -2.36 22.71 -1.53
N TRP A 53 -2.68 22.44 -2.79
CA TRP A 53 -3.42 23.37 -3.65
C TRP A 53 -4.82 23.66 -3.13
N LEU A 54 -5.56 22.62 -2.73
CA LEU A 54 -6.89 22.77 -2.13
C LEU A 54 -6.85 23.61 -0.86
N ALA A 55 -5.85 23.40 0.00
CA ALA A 55 -5.67 24.21 1.21
C ALA A 55 -5.34 25.68 0.89
N ILE A 56 -4.56 25.95 -0.15
CA ILE A 56 -4.24 27.32 -0.60
C ILE A 56 -5.49 28.02 -1.14
N VAL A 57 -6.26 27.34 -1.99
CA VAL A 57 -7.51 27.86 -2.58
C VAL A 57 -8.54 28.16 -1.48
N ALA A 58 -8.78 27.20 -0.58
CA ALA A 58 -9.68 27.40 0.54
C ALA A 58 -9.23 28.55 1.46
N TYR A 59 -7.93 28.72 1.68
CA TYR A 59 -7.41 29.86 2.44
C TYR A 59 -7.72 31.20 1.77
N HIS A 60 -7.51 31.30 0.45
CA HIS A 60 -7.83 32.51 -0.31
C HIS A 60 -9.32 32.88 -0.20
N ASP A 61 -10.21 31.90 -0.37
CA ASP A 61 -11.66 32.12 -0.35
C ASP A 61 -12.17 32.56 1.03
N ASN A 62 -11.61 31.99 2.10
CA ASN A 62 -11.99 32.33 3.47
C ASN A 62 -11.43 33.68 3.98
N HIS A 63 -10.46 34.27 3.28
CA HIS A 63 -9.77 35.49 3.74
C HIS A 63 -9.99 36.68 2.80
N GLN A 64 -11.03 36.68 1.97
CA GLN A 64 -11.31 37.82 1.10
C GLN A 64 -11.66 39.09 1.92
N PRO A 65 -11.16 40.28 1.53
CA PRO A 65 -10.32 40.54 0.36
C PRO A 65 -8.82 40.41 0.70
N ILE A 66 -8.21 39.28 0.32
CA ILE A 66 -6.75 39.06 0.41
C ILE A 66 -6.14 39.08 -0.99
N THR A 67 -4.95 39.66 -1.12
CA THR A 67 -4.23 39.67 -2.40
C THR A 67 -3.53 38.33 -2.64
N LYS A 68 -3.23 38.01 -3.91
CA LYS A 68 -2.50 36.78 -4.28
C LYS A 68 -1.09 36.78 -3.66
N GLU A 69 -0.46 37.95 -3.61
CA GLU A 69 0.85 38.17 -3.01
C GLU A 69 0.85 37.85 -1.51
N ASP A 70 -0.20 38.26 -0.79
CA ASP A 70 -0.34 37.98 0.63
C ASP A 70 -0.58 36.49 0.91
N VAL A 71 -1.32 35.80 0.04
CA VAL A 71 -1.46 34.33 0.10
C VAL A 71 -0.10 33.66 -0.07
N ILE A 72 0.67 34.03 -1.09
CA ILE A 72 2.02 33.48 -1.32
C ILE A 72 2.90 33.76 -0.10
N LYS A 73 2.87 34.97 0.45
CA LYS A 73 3.65 35.34 1.65
C LYS A 73 3.28 34.51 2.87
N HIS A 74 1.98 34.25 3.07
CA HIS A 74 1.51 33.40 4.16
C HIS A 74 2.04 31.97 4.07
N PHE A 75 1.97 31.34 2.90
CA PHE A 75 2.39 29.94 2.73
C PHE A 75 3.90 29.75 2.61
N THR A 76 4.63 30.74 2.11
CA THR A 76 6.10 30.74 2.09
C THR A 76 6.71 31.02 3.48
N GLY A 77 6.02 31.81 4.32
CA GLY A 77 6.47 32.16 5.67
C GLY A 77 6.22 31.10 6.76
N LYS A 78 5.56 29.98 6.44
CA LYS A 78 5.29 28.90 7.40
C LYS A 78 6.60 28.22 7.82
N LYS A 79 6.82 28.10 9.14
CA LYS A 79 8.04 27.47 9.71
C LYS A 79 8.14 25.96 9.46
N ASP A 80 7.01 25.36 9.12
CA ASP A 80 6.87 23.95 8.79
C ASP A 80 6.02 23.83 7.53
N GLY A 81 6.47 23.03 6.55
CA GLY A 81 5.78 22.89 5.27
C GLY A 81 5.67 24.19 4.47
N ALA A 82 6.72 25.00 4.42
CA ALA A 82 6.76 26.17 3.53
C ALA A 82 6.49 25.73 2.08
N LEU A 83 5.44 26.29 1.49
CA LEU A 83 5.04 26.00 0.12
C LEU A 83 5.58 27.10 -0.79
N VAL A 84 6.34 26.71 -1.81
CA VAL A 84 6.91 27.62 -2.80
C VAL A 84 6.23 27.34 -4.13
N PHE A 85 5.49 28.33 -4.63
CA PHE A 85 4.80 28.23 -5.91
C PHE A 85 4.80 29.57 -6.64
N ALA A 86 4.63 29.51 -7.96
CA ALA A 86 4.51 30.69 -8.80
C ALA A 86 3.12 31.32 -8.67
N GLN A 87 3.06 32.65 -8.77
CA GLN A 87 1.80 33.39 -8.80
C GLN A 87 0.90 32.97 -9.97
N SER A 88 1.48 32.58 -11.10
CA SER A 88 0.75 32.06 -12.27
C SER A 88 0.00 30.76 -11.94
N SER A 89 0.64 29.84 -11.21
CA SER A 89 0.02 28.60 -10.74
C SER A 89 -1.14 28.89 -9.81
N LEU A 90 -0.96 29.78 -8.82
CA LEU A 90 -2.05 30.22 -7.95
C LEU A 90 -3.20 30.82 -8.76
N SER A 91 -2.90 31.67 -9.74
CA SER A 91 -3.94 32.26 -10.59
C SER A 91 -4.68 31.25 -11.44
N ARG A 92 -4.02 30.16 -11.85
CA ARG A 92 -4.67 29.07 -12.58
C ARG A 92 -5.65 28.34 -11.68
N HIS A 93 -5.25 27.97 -10.47
CA HIS A 93 -6.09 27.26 -9.51
C HIS A 93 -7.28 28.12 -9.01
N LEU A 94 -7.07 29.43 -8.82
CA LEU A 94 -8.14 30.37 -8.46
C LEU A 94 -9.08 30.73 -9.62
N SER A 95 -8.79 30.29 -10.85
CA SER A 95 -9.71 30.46 -11.98
C SER A 95 -10.90 29.51 -11.85
N THR A 96 -12.06 29.86 -12.41
CA THR A 96 -13.24 28.98 -12.44
C THR A 96 -12.92 27.60 -13.00
N LYS A 97 -12.07 27.54 -14.03
CA LYS A 97 -11.62 26.28 -14.62
C LYS A 97 -10.72 25.49 -13.67
N GLY A 98 -9.81 26.17 -12.97
CA GLY A 98 -8.90 25.53 -12.00
C GLY A 98 -9.63 24.94 -10.82
N HIS A 99 -10.60 25.66 -10.27
CA HIS A 99 -11.48 25.16 -9.21
C HIS A 99 -12.19 23.86 -9.61
N GLU A 100 -12.74 23.83 -10.81
CA GLU A 100 -13.45 22.65 -11.29
C GLU A 100 -12.49 21.48 -11.56
N GLU A 101 -11.32 21.74 -12.17
CA GLU A 101 -10.26 20.75 -12.36
C GLU A 101 -9.80 20.13 -11.02
N ASP A 102 -9.58 20.95 -9.99
CA ASP A 102 -9.15 20.50 -8.66
C ASP A 102 -10.24 19.68 -7.97
N ARG A 103 -11.52 20.05 -8.12
CA ARG A 103 -12.67 19.29 -7.61
C ARG A 103 -12.83 17.94 -8.32
N GLN A 104 -12.68 17.91 -9.64
CA GLN A 104 -12.77 16.68 -10.42
C GLN A 104 -11.64 15.70 -10.07
N GLN A 105 -10.44 16.19 -9.77
CA GLN A 105 -9.34 15.32 -9.34
C GLN A 105 -9.60 14.64 -7.99
N LEU A 106 -10.40 15.25 -7.10
CA LEU A 106 -10.86 14.58 -5.87
C LEU A 106 -11.80 13.42 -6.19
N ASN A 107 -12.71 13.62 -7.15
CA ASN A 107 -13.69 12.60 -7.53
C ASN A 107 -13.07 11.41 -8.30
N TYR A 108 -11.93 11.62 -8.98
CA TYR A 108 -11.30 10.58 -9.79
C TYR A 108 -10.44 9.60 -8.97
N ASN A 109 -10.08 9.93 -7.73
CA ASN A 109 -9.24 9.07 -6.91
C ASN A 109 -10.12 8.16 -6.02
N PRO A 110 -10.24 6.86 -6.29
CA PRO A 110 -11.06 5.95 -5.48
C PRO A 110 -10.51 5.74 -4.06
N THR A 111 -9.32 6.28 -3.78
CA THR A 111 -8.67 6.27 -2.46
C THR A 111 -8.90 7.57 -1.67
N ALA A 112 -9.55 8.57 -2.26
CA ALA A 112 -9.94 9.78 -1.55
C ALA A 112 -11.04 9.43 -0.55
N LEU A 113 -10.86 9.84 0.72
CA LEU A 113 -11.88 9.65 1.74
C LEU A 113 -13.15 10.39 1.28
N PRO A 114 -14.29 9.68 1.15
CA PRO A 114 -15.54 10.33 0.78
C PRO A 114 -15.84 11.42 1.80
N THR A 115 -16.26 12.58 1.32
CA THR A 115 -16.63 13.67 2.23
C THR A 115 -17.89 13.29 3.00
N LEU A 116 -18.15 13.95 4.13
CA LEU A 116 -19.38 13.70 4.89
C LEU A 116 -20.64 13.91 4.02
N GLU A 117 -20.59 14.84 3.07
CA GLU A 117 -21.67 15.09 2.12
C GLU A 117 -21.85 13.92 1.14
N ASP A 118 -20.76 13.30 0.66
CA ASP A 118 -20.82 12.08 -0.17
C ASP A 118 -21.37 10.87 0.60
N LEU A 119 -21.08 10.79 1.91
CA LEU A 119 -21.63 9.75 2.77
C LEU A 119 -23.12 9.95 3.07
N LEU A 120 -23.55 11.20 3.19
CA LEU A 120 -24.93 11.55 3.48
C LEU A 120 -25.81 11.54 2.22
N ASN A 121 -25.22 11.79 1.06
CA ASN A 121 -25.87 11.77 -0.24
C ASN A 121 -25.09 10.90 -1.22
N PRO A 122 -25.08 9.56 -1.06
CA PRO A 122 -24.48 8.70 -2.05
C PRO A 122 -25.17 8.97 -3.40
N SER A 123 -24.37 9.22 -4.44
CA SER A 123 -24.91 9.32 -5.78
C SER A 123 -25.61 8.02 -6.15
N ALA A 124 -26.72 8.12 -6.90
CA ALA A 124 -27.39 6.93 -7.42
C ALA A 124 -26.37 6.10 -8.22
N GLU A 125 -26.37 4.78 -7.99
CA GLU A 125 -25.44 3.87 -8.65
C GLU A 125 -25.52 4.07 -10.16
N GLN A 126 -24.42 4.52 -10.74
CA GLN A 126 -24.29 4.63 -12.18
C GLN A 126 -24.19 3.21 -12.73
N GLU A 127 -25.19 2.79 -13.50
CA GLU A 127 -25.10 1.53 -14.25
C GLU A 127 -23.91 1.67 -15.22
N ILE A 128 -22.83 0.95 -14.93
CA ILE A 128 -21.64 0.90 -15.80
C ILE A 128 -22.12 0.17 -17.05
N GLY A 129 -22.40 0.96 -18.09
CA GLY A 129 -23.08 0.50 -19.32
C GLY A 129 -22.41 -0.71 -19.96
N ASP A 130 -23.20 -1.44 -20.76
CA ASP A 130 -22.85 -2.62 -21.59
C ASP A 130 -21.51 -3.27 -21.23
N SER A 131 -21.39 -3.71 -19.97
CA SER A 131 -20.26 -4.54 -19.59
C SER A 131 -20.31 -5.78 -20.47
N PRO A 132 -19.20 -6.17 -21.12
CA PRO A 132 -19.14 -7.41 -21.88
C PRO A 132 -19.42 -8.65 -21.01
N PHE A 133 -19.50 -8.47 -19.69
CA PHE A 133 -19.84 -9.45 -18.67
C PHE A 133 -21.26 -9.28 -18.14
N CYS A 134 -22.22 -8.96 -19.02
CA CYS A 134 -23.64 -8.99 -18.69
C CYS A 134 -24.16 -10.42 -18.86
N TYR A 135 -24.48 -11.06 -17.74
CA TYR A 135 -24.99 -12.43 -17.68
C TYR A 135 -26.47 -12.39 -17.27
N PRO A 136 -27.41 -12.24 -18.22
CA PRO A 136 -28.83 -12.05 -17.91
C PRO A 136 -29.46 -13.23 -17.17
N HIS A 137 -28.90 -14.45 -17.31
CA HIS A 137 -29.32 -15.62 -16.53
C HIS A 137 -28.41 -15.92 -15.33
N GLY A 138 -27.57 -14.96 -14.94
CA GLY A 138 -26.65 -15.05 -13.81
C GLY A 138 -25.59 -16.13 -13.99
N ASP A 139 -25.34 -16.89 -12.93
CA ASP A 139 -24.25 -17.86 -12.83
C ASP A 139 -24.26 -18.93 -13.92
N ALA A 140 -25.43 -19.30 -14.45
CA ALA A 140 -25.54 -20.31 -15.49
C ALA A 140 -24.81 -19.91 -16.79
N ASP A 141 -24.91 -18.64 -17.18
CA ASP A 141 -24.26 -18.12 -18.37
C ASP A 141 -22.75 -17.97 -18.15
N ILE A 142 -22.34 -17.57 -16.94
CA ILE A 142 -20.93 -17.49 -16.52
C ILE A 142 -20.28 -18.88 -16.61
N ILE A 143 -20.90 -19.89 -15.99
CA ILE A 143 -20.40 -21.27 -15.98
C ILE A 143 -20.31 -21.82 -17.40
N LYS A 144 -21.30 -21.51 -18.25
CA LYS A 144 -21.31 -21.94 -19.65
C LYS A 144 -20.18 -21.30 -20.45
N GLU A 145 -19.93 -20.01 -20.26
CA GLU A 145 -18.82 -19.32 -20.95
C GLU A 145 -17.45 -19.82 -20.47
N VAL A 146 -17.26 -20.00 -19.16
CA VAL A 146 -16.03 -20.57 -18.61
C VAL A 146 -15.79 -21.99 -19.14
N LYS A 147 -16.84 -22.82 -19.18
CA LYS A 147 -16.76 -24.16 -19.81
C LYS A 147 -16.45 -24.08 -21.30
N GLN A 148 -17.02 -23.15 -22.05
CA GLN A 148 -16.70 -22.99 -23.47
C GLN A 148 -15.27 -22.50 -23.71
N ARG A 149 -14.72 -21.64 -22.83
CA ARG A 149 -13.34 -21.18 -22.93
C ARG A 149 -12.35 -22.29 -22.59
N LEU A 150 -12.67 -23.14 -21.62
CA LEU A 150 -11.88 -24.33 -21.28
C LEU A 150 -11.97 -25.37 -22.40
N ASN A 151 -13.17 -25.64 -22.89
CA ASN A 151 -13.42 -26.63 -23.94
C ASN A 151 -13.06 -26.14 -25.36
N GLY A 152 -12.85 -24.84 -25.54
CA GLY A 152 -12.42 -24.23 -26.80
C GLY A 152 -10.91 -24.09 -26.92
N ALA A 153 -10.17 -24.29 -25.82
CA ALA A 153 -8.71 -24.39 -25.83
C ALA A 153 -8.21 -25.80 -26.22
N GLU A 154 -9.12 -26.75 -26.44
CA GLU A 154 -8.83 -28.14 -26.79
C GLU A 154 -9.35 -28.49 -28.20
N ASN A 155 -8.94 -27.73 -29.21
CA ASN A 155 -8.67 -28.36 -30.52
C ASN A 155 -7.27 -28.99 -30.49
N GLY A 156 -7.08 -29.90 -29.55
CA GLY A 156 -5.85 -30.65 -29.37
C GLY A 156 -5.61 -31.00 -27.92
N LEU A 157 -6.43 -31.89 -27.35
CA LEU A 157 -6.04 -33.02 -26.49
C LEU A 157 -7.31 -33.57 -25.86
N GLY A 158 -7.69 -34.76 -26.30
CA GLY A 158 -8.95 -35.41 -25.94
C GLY A 158 -9.04 -35.90 -24.50
N PRO A 159 -10.16 -36.55 -24.15
CA PRO A 159 -10.40 -37.07 -22.81
C PRO A 159 -9.44 -38.23 -22.51
N ASP A 160 -8.65 -38.07 -21.46
CA ASP A 160 -7.93 -39.15 -20.78
C ASP A 160 -8.96 -40.06 -20.08
N ASP A 161 -9.53 -40.98 -20.86
CA ASP A 161 -10.05 -42.24 -20.38
C ASP A 161 -8.91 -43.25 -20.53
N GLY A 162 -8.41 -43.74 -19.40
CA GLY A 162 -7.26 -44.63 -19.37
C GLY A 162 -7.54 -45.96 -20.07
N SER A 163 -6.74 -46.28 -21.09
CA SER A 163 -6.43 -47.67 -21.47
C SER A 163 -5.27 -47.70 -22.47
N GLU A 164 -4.16 -48.28 -22.01
CA GLU A 164 -3.21 -49.16 -22.71
C GLU A 164 -2.98 -49.10 -24.24
N SER A 165 -1.68 -48.97 -24.57
CA SER A 165 -0.90 -49.77 -25.54
C SER A 165 -0.34 -49.12 -26.83
N SER A 166 0.95 -49.43 -27.02
CA SER A 166 1.73 -49.59 -28.25
C SER A 166 2.21 -48.37 -29.04
N ASP A 167 3.54 -48.14 -28.89
CA ASP A 167 4.57 -47.90 -29.92
C ASP A 167 4.12 -47.43 -31.31
N GLU A 168 4.68 -46.31 -31.79
CA GLU A 168 5.61 -46.27 -32.93
C GLU A 168 6.22 -44.85 -33.08
N GLU A 169 7.48 -44.86 -33.50
CA GLU A 169 8.40 -43.73 -33.64
C GLU A 169 8.03 -42.80 -34.80
N GLY A 170 8.35 -41.51 -34.64
CA GLY A 170 8.18 -40.49 -35.69
C GLY A 170 8.94 -39.20 -35.37
N ASP A 171 10.23 -39.21 -35.70
CA ASP A 171 11.15 -38.06 -35.73
C ASP A 171 10.74 -37.06 -36.82
N ASP A 172 10.45 -35.80 -36.47
CA ASP A 172 10.79 -34.67 -37.33
C ASP A 172 11.01 -33.38 -36.53
N LYS A 173 12.18 -32.78 -36.75
CA LYS A 173 12.63 -31.53 -36.15
C LYS A 173 12.12 -30.35 -36.96
N SER A 174 11.44 -29.39 -36.32
CA SER A 174 11.61 -27.99 -36.68
C SER A 174 11.47 -27.06 -35.48
N ASP A 175 12.61 -26.48 -35.15
CA ASP A 175 12.88 -25.38 -34.24
C ASP A 175 12.42 -24.05 -34.88
N ALA A 176 11.63 -23.24 -34.15
CA ALA A 176 11.77 -21.78 -34.06
C ALA A 176 10.59 -21.14 -33.30
N GLY A 177 10.85 -20.70 -32.05
CA GLY A 177 10.15 -19.53 -31.48
C GLY A 177 9.01 -19.76 -30.48
N ALA A 178 8.96 -20.87 -29.74
CA ALA A 178 8.02 -20.99 -28.62
C ALA A 178 8.54 -20.19 -27.40
N GLU A 179 7.79 -19.17 -26.97
CA GLU A 179 7.98 -18.58 -25.64
C GLU A 179 7.92 -19.70 -24.58
N PRO A 180 8.76 -19.65 -23.53
CA PRO A 180 8.71 -20.66 -22.48
C PRO A 180 7.38 -20.52 -21.73
N THR A 181 6.40 -21.36 -22.09
CA THR A 181 5.13 -21.48 -21.37
C THR A 181 5.43 -22.06 -20.00
N LEU A 182 5.62 -21.18 -19.02
CA LEU A 182 5.92 -21.55 -17.65
C LEU A 182 4.72 -22.32 -17.08
N THR A 183 4.90 -23.58 -16.74
CA THR A 183 3.82 -24.38 -16.16
C THR A 183 3.54 -23.89 -14.73
N PRO A 184 2.31 -24.09 -14.19
CA PRO A 184 2.01 -23.74 -12.81
C PRO A 184 2.96 -24.39 -11.79
N SER A 185 3.41 -25.62 -12.06
CA SER A 185 4.39 -26.31 -11.21
C SER A 185 5.76 -25.62 -11.23
N GLN A 186 6.24 -25.23 -12.41
CA GLN A 186 7.49 -24.46 -12.54
C GLN A 186 7.40 -23.10 -11.84
N GLY A 187 6.24 -22.45 -11.87
CA GLY A 187 6.00 -21.21 -11.13
C GLY A 187 6.10 -21.41 -9.61
N MET A 188 5.52 -22.48 -9.09
CA MET A 188 5.61 -22.83 -7.66
C MET A 188 7.04 -23.16 -7.24
N ASP A 189 7.79 -23.88 -8.07
CA ASP A 189 9.20 -24.18 -7.81
C ASP A 189 10.05 -22.91 -7.78
N LEU A 190 9.77 -21.94 -8.67
CA LEU A 190 10.45 -20.64 -8.67
C LEU A 190 10.14 -19.85 -7.39
N CYS A 191 8.88 -19.86 -6.93
CA CYS A 191 8.48 -19.21 -5.69
C CYS A 191 9.20 -19.81 -4.48
N GLN A 192 9.32 -21.14 -4.40
CA GLN A 192 10.09 -21.80 -3.33
C GLN A 192 11.58 -21.45 -3.38
N GLN A 193 12.17 -21.39 -4.58
CA GLN A 193 13.57 -20.98 -4.74
C GLN A 193 13.79 -19.53 -4.28
N LEU A 194 12.86 -18.63 -4.61
CA LEU A 194 12.93 -17.22 -4.20
C LEU A 194 12.81 -17.08 -2.68
N GLU A 195 11.88 -17.82 -2.06
CA GLU A 195 11.71 -17.85 -0.61
C GLU A 195 12.98 -18.35 0.10
N ALA A 196 13.60 -19.43 -0.40
CA ALA A 196 14.84 -19.95 0.13
C ALA A 196 15.99 -18.92 0.06
N LEU A 197 16.09 -18.18 -1.05
CA LEU A 197 17.06 -17.09 -1.18
C LEU A 197 16.75 -15.93 -0.23
N CYS A 198 15.50 -15.51 -0.11
CA CYS A 198 15.13 -14.44 0.83
C CYS A 198 15.49 -14.81 2.27
N LEU A 199 15.29 -16.06 2.68
CA LEU A 199 15.67 -16.55 4.01
C LEU A 199 17.19 -16.65 4.19
N GLN A 200 17.93 -17.03 3.14
CA GLN A 200 19.39 -17.14 3.20
C GLN A 200 20.08 -15.78 3.26
N TYR A 201 19.49 -14.74 2.67
CA TYR A 201 20.06 -13.39 2.59
C TYR A 201 19.45 -12.39 3.60
N ALA A 202 18.48 -12.83 4.42
CA ALA A 202 17.84 -11.97 5.44
C ALA A 202 18.80 -11.45 6.52
N ASP A 203 19.91 -12.15 6.78
CA ASP A 203 20.94 -11.78 7.77
C ASP A 203 22.07 -10.91 7.19
N ILE A 204 22.02 -10.54 5.91
CA ILE A 204 23.04 -9.67 5.31
C ILE A 204 22.60 -8.23 5.50
N ASP A 205 22.82 -7.72 6.71
CA ASP A 205 22.77 -6.29 7.02
C ASP A 205 23.60 -5.53 5.99
N GLY A 206 22.94 -4.62 5.27
CA GLY A 206 23.35 -4.16 3.95
C GLY A 206 24.79 -3.63 3.84
N LEU A 207 25.64 -4.35 3.11
CA LEU A 207 26.83 -3.84 2.41
C LEU A 207 27.51 -5.00 1.68
N GLU A 208 27.03 -5.37 0.48
CA GLU A 208 27.82 -6.01 -0.62
C GLU A 208 26.87 -6.50 -1.73
N ALA A 209 26.11 -5.58 -2.34
CA ALA A 209 25.35 -5.88 -3.56
C ALA A 209 26.26 -6.10 -4.80
N SER A 210 27.58 -5.91 -4.66
CA SER A 210 28.55 -5.98 -5.76
C SER A 210 28.88 -7.40 -6.22
N ARG A 211 28.54 -8.45 -5.44
CA ARG A 211 28.93 -9.83 -5.76
C ARG A 211 27.96 -10.59 -6.68
N LEU A 212 26.75 -10.10 -6.87
CA LEU A 212 25.74 -10.76 -7.73
C LEU A 212 25.90 -10.46 -9.24
N GLN A 213 26.79 -9.55 -9.64
CA GLN A 213 27.01 -9.22 -11.06
C GLN A 213 28.02 -10.12 -11.79
N HIS A 214 28.60 -11.14 -11.13
CA HIS A 214 29.60 -12.02 -11.75
C HIS A 214 29.07 -13.42 -12.14
N HIS A 215 27.75 -13.61 -12.17
CA HIS A 215 27.16 -14.90 -12.53
C HIS A 215 25.92 -14.84 -13.44
N LEU A 216 25.75 -13.72 -14.15
CA LEU A 216 24.90 -13.62 -15.34
C LEU A 216 25.79 -13.24 -16.53
#